data_AF-A0A9P4I370-F1
#
_entry.id   AF-A0A9P4I370-F1
#
_cell.length_a   1.000
_cell.length_b   1.000
_cell.length_c   1.000
_cell.angle_alpha   90.00
_cell.angle_beta   90.00
_cell.angle_gamma   90.00
#
_symmetry.space_group_name_H-M   'P 1'
#
loop_
_entity.id
_entity.type
_entity.pdbx_description
1 polymer ?
#
loop_
_entity_poly.entity_id
_entity_poly.type
_entity_poly.pdbx_seq_one_letter_code
_entity_poly.pdbx_strand_id
1 'polypeptide(L)'
;WMRRTGWADTFAGADRYLLRRLTDPPTPHGYSLLLSRPGTDEICSSAEDEQALAVIGRAVDCFFDRCEDTARNTGHSARCWLRSQVSGRPYKAPFELPARESTRRRYRGLWKRLVYFLARLYRLDSGV
;
A
#
# COMPACT_ATOMS: atom_id res chain seq x y z
N TRP A 1 18.45 -9.23 -4.15
CA TRP A 1 17.23 -8.95 -3.38
C TRP A 1 16.21 -10.10 -3.50
N MET A 2 15.73 -10.45 -4.71
CA MET A 2 14.73 -11.53 -4.89
C MET A 2 15.11 -12.89 -4.26
N ARG A 3 16.39 -13.30 -4.33
CA ARG A 3 16.89 -14.51 -3.63
C ARG A 3 16.90 -14.40 -2.10
N ARG A 4 17.12 -13.20 -1.54
CA ARG A 4 17.26 -13.00 -0.08
C ARG A 4 15.90 -12.96 0.61
N THR A 5 14.87 -12.50 -0.08
CA THR A 5 13.52 -12.37 0.45
C THR A 5 12.67 -13.62 0.24
N GLY A 6 13.18 -14.64 -0.46
CA GLY A 6 12.45 -15.89 -0.72
C GLY A 6 11.25 -15.76 -1.64
N TRP A 7 11.06 -14.61 -2.32
CA TRP A 7 9.84 -14.33 -3.09
C TRP A 7 9.52 -15.38 -4.17
N ALA A 8 10.55 -15.98 -4.77
CA ALA A 8 10.36 -17.02 -5.79
C ALA A 8 9.68 -18.27 -5.20
N ASP A 9 10.08 -18.66 -4.00
CA ASP A 9 9.52 -19.81 -3.29
C ASP A 9 8.15 -19.46 -2.71
N THR A 10 8.01 -18.26 -2.13
CA THR A 10 6.73 -17.77 -1.56
C THR A 10 5.60 -17.73 -2.57
N PHE A 11 5.89 -17.37 -3.83
CA PHE A 11 4.90 -17.29 -4.90
C PHE A 11 4.99 -18.45 -5.90
N ALA A 12 5.66 -19.54 -5.55
CA ALA A 12 5.69 -20.73 -6.37
C ALA A 12 4.25 -21.29 -6.51
N GLY A 13 3.80 -21.49 -7.76
CA GLY A 13 2.44 -21.97 -8.05
C GLY A 13 1.31 -20.96 -7.85
N ALA A 14 1.60 -19.75 -7.35
CA ALA A 14 0.57 -18.72 -7.16
C ALA A 14 0.11 -18.15 -8.50
N ASP A 15 -1.20 -17.90 -8.63
CA ASP A 15 -1.75 -17.23 -9.81
C ASP A 15 -1.33 -15.75 -9.84
N ARG A 16 -0.38 -15.44 -10.72
CA ARG A 16 0.16 -14.09 -10.92
C ARG A 16 -0.89 -13.11 -11.41
N TYR A 17 -1.91 -13.58 -12.13
CA TYR A 17 -3.03 -12.75 -12.57
C TYR A 17 -3.82 -12.31 -11.34
N LEU A 18 -4.26 -13.25 -10.51
CA LEU A 18 -4.96 -12.98 -9.26
C LEU A 18 -4.15 -12.04 -8.35
N LEU A 19 -2.87 -12.36 -8.09
CA LEU A 19 -1.98 -11.53 -7.26
C LEU A 19 -1.91 -10.09 -7.76
N ARG A 20 -1.90 -9.88 -9.07
CA ARG A 20 -1.95 -8.54 -9.62
C ARG A 20 -3.32 -7.89 -9.40
N ARG A 21 -4.41 -8.57 -9.73
CA ARG A 21 -5.77 -8.04 -9.57
C ARG A 21 -6.06 -7.60 -8.14
N LEU A 22 -5.53 -8.31 -7.14
CA LEU A 22 -5.62 -7.93 -5.73
C LEU A 22 -5.04 -6.53 -5.42
N THR A 23 -4.06 -6.07 -6.20
CA THR A 23 -3.43 -4.75 -6.03
C THR A 23 -4.12 -3.62 -6.81
N ASP A 24 -5.10 -3.94 -7.67
CA ASP A 24 -5.73 -2.93 -8.52
C ASP A 24 -6.49 -1.89 -7.66
N PRO A 25 -6.63 -0.63 -8.12
CA PRO A 25 -7.45 0.34 -7.41
C PRO A 25 -8.91 -0.13 -7.32
N PRO A 26 -9.67 0.34 -6.32
CA PRO A 26 -11.06 -0.03 -6.19
C PRO A 26 -11.87 0.38 -7.39
N THR A 27 -12.89 -0.42 -7.72
CA THR A 27 -13.79 -0.09 -8.82
C THR A 27 -14.55 1.21 -8.51
N PRO A 28 -14.71 2.08 -9.51
CA PRO A 28 -15.52 3.27 -9.33
C PRO A 28 -17.00 2.87 -9.31
N HIS A 29 -17.82 3.57 -8.51
CA HIS A 29 -19.29 3.43 -8.45
C HIS A 29 -19.83 2.11 -7.84
N GLY A 30 -19.03 1.38 -7.05
CA GLY A 30 -19.55 0.24 -6.28
C GLY A 30 -19.89 -0.99 -7.11
N TYR A 31 -19.15 -1.24 -8.20
CA TYR A 31 -19.24 -2.50 -8.91
C TYR A 31 -18.36 -3.56 -8.25
N SER A 32 -18.73 -4.84 -8.34
CA SER A 32 -17.82 -5.92 -7.97
C SER A 32 -16.59 -5.95 -8.89
N LEU A 33 -15.47 -6.41 -8.36
CA LEU A 33 -14.23 -6.60 -9.13
C LEU A 33 -13.99 -8.08 -9.36
N LEU A 34 -14.03 -8.52 -10.62
CA LEU A 34 -13.60 -9.88 -10.97
C LEU A 34 -12.08 -10.00 -10.80
N LEU A 35 -11.66 -10.89 -9.90
CA LEU A 35 -10.26 -11.12 -9.56
C LEU A 35 -9.68 -12.32 -10.31
N SER A 36 -10.53 -13.30 -10.64
CA SER A 36 -10.12 -14.47 -11.40
C SER A 36 -9.94 -14.16 -12.89
N ARG A 37 -9.20 -15.05 -13.56
CA ARG A 37 -8.94 -14.93 -14.99
C ARG A 37 -10.19 -15.37 -15.77
N PRO A 38 -10.45 -14.82 -16.98
CA PRO A 38 -11.53 -15.34 -17.82
C PRO A 38 -11.39 -16.85 -18.05
N GLY A 39 -12.45 -17.61 -17.79
CA GLY A 39 -12.49 -19.07 -17.97
C GLY A 39 -12.00 -19.90 -16.77
N THR A 40 -11.82 -19.30 -15.59
CA THR A 40 -11.63 -20.02 -14.32
C THR A 40 -12.82 -19.79 -13.39
N ASP A 41 -12.88 -20.49 -12.25
CA ASP A 41 -13.88 -20.25 -11.22
C ASP A 41 -13.95 -18.76 -10.84
N GLU A 42 -15.16 -18.27 -10.60
CA GLU A 42 -15.41 -16.84 -10.37
C GLU A 42 -14.98 -16.45 -8.95
N ILE A 43 -13.81 -15.81 -8.86
CA ILE A 43 -13.36 -15.12 -7.64
C ILE A 43 -13.63 -13.64 -7.85
N CYS A 44 -14.47 -13.05 -7.01
CA CYS A 44 -14.78 -11.63 -7.07
C CYS A 44 -14.64 -10.95 -5.71
N SER A 45 -14.27 -9.67 -5.75
CA SER A 45 -14.40 -8.76 -4.62
C SER A 45 -15.78 -8.10 -4.72
N SER A 46 -16.54 -8.10 -3.63
CA SER A 46 -17.91 -7.59 -3.63
C SER A 46 -17.97 -6.08 -3.84
N ALA A 47 -19.12 -5.58 -4.28
CA ALA A 47 -19.38 -4.15 -4.41
C ALA A 47 -19.15 -3.38 -3.08
N GLU A 48 -19.56 -3.99 -1.97
CA GLU A 48 -19.41 -3.44 -0.63
C GLU A 48 -17.93 -3.35 -0.23
N ASP A 49 -17.15 -4.41 -0.48
CA ASP A 49 -15.72 -4.42 -0.22
C ASP A 49 -15.00 -3.37 -1.06
N GLU A 50 -15.32 -3.25 -2.35
CA GLU A 50 -14.72 -2.24 -3.23
C GLU A 50 -15.05 -0.80 -2.77
N GLN A 51 -16.27 -0.56 -2.30
CA GLN A 51 -16.64 0.73 -1.72
C GLN A 51 -15.88 1.02 -0.42
N ALA A 52 -15.73 0.03 0.46
CA ALA A 52 -14.95 0.15 1.69
C ALA A 52 -13.47 0.43 1.37
N LEU A 53 -12.89 -0.27 0.38
CA LEU A 53 -11.53 -0.04 -0.07
C LEU A 53 -11.34 1.37 -0.64
N ALA A 54 -12.33 1.93 -1.34
CA ALA A 54 -12.27 3.31 -1.82
C ALA A 54 -12.22 4.31 -0.66
N VAL A 55 -12.96 4.06 0.43
CA VAL A 55 -12.90 4.87 1.67
C VAL A 55 -11.52 4.74 2.32
N ILE A 56 -11.02 3.52 2.47
CA ILE A 56 -9.69 3.25 3.05
C ILE A 56 -8.60 3.93 2.22
N GLY A 57 -8.70 3.89 0.89
CA GLY A 57 -7.77 4.57 -0.02
C GLY A 57 -7.68 6.07 0.24
N ARG A 58 -8.83 6.73 0.45
CA ARG A 58 -8.87 8.16 0.86
C ARG A 58 -8.28 8.38 2.25
N ALA A 59 -8.56 7.49 3.20
CA ALA A 59 -7.98 7.57 4.54
C ALA A 59 -6.45 7.46 4.53
N VAL A 60 -5.89 6.61 3.66
CA VAL A 60 -4.44 6.51 3.42
C VAL A 60 -3.89 7.82 2.86
N ASP A 61 -4.58 8.44 1.90
CA ASP A 61 -4.17 9.75 1.37
C ASP A 61 -4.16 10.82 2.49
N CYS A 62 -5.23 10.92 3.29
CA CYS A 62 -5.31 11.82 4.46
C CYS A 62 -4.23 11.55 5.51
N PHE A 63 -3.87 10.28 5.73
CA PHE A 63 -2.77 9.91 6.63
C PHE A 63 -1.45 10.49 6.13
N PHE A 64 -1.13 10.32 4.84
CA PHE A 64 0.08 10.88 4.26
C PHE A 64 0.10 12.40 4.27
N ASP A 65 -1.03 13.06 4.01
CA ASP A 65 -1.11 14.53 4.08
C ASP A 65 -0.76 15.03 5.49
N ARG A 66 -1.36 14.44 6.53
CA ARG A 66 -1.04 14.79 7.92
C ARG A 66 0.41 14.50 8.29
N CYS A 67 0.97 13.37 7.83
CA CYS A 67 2.38 13.06 8.06
C CYS A 67 3.32 14.06 7.37
N GLU A 68 3.02 14.47 6.15
CA GLU A 68 3.80 15.48 5.44
C GLU A 68 3.73 16.84 6.15
N ASP A 69 2.54 17.27 6.57
CA ASP A 69 2.37 18.53 7.30
C ASP A 69 3.06 18.51 8.66
N THR A 70 3.00 17.38 9.37
CA THR A 70 3.75 17.20 10.62
C THR A 70 5.25 17.32 10.36
N ALA A 71 5.78 16.65 9.33
CA ALA A 71 7.20 16.69 9.00
C ALA A 71 7.67 18.09 8.54
N ARG A 72 6.81 18.88 7.89
CA ARG A 72 7.10 20.28 7.52
C ARG A 72 7.19 21.18 8.76
N ASN A 73 6.31 20.97 9.74
CA ASN A 73 6.22 21.78 10.95
C ASN A 73 7.09 21.27 12.11
N THR A 74 7.76 20.13 11.96
CA THR A 74 8.67 19.58 12.98
C THR A 74 10.04 20.27 12.91
N GLY A 75 10.55 20.70 14.07
CA GLY A 75 11.84 21.38 14.19
C GLY A 75 13.04 20.52 13.74
N HIS A 76 14.14 21.18 13.39
CA HIS A 76 15.35 20.55 12.85
C HIS A 76 15.88 19.40 13.73
N SER A 77 16.00 19.62 15.05
CA SER A 77 16.51 18.63 15.99
C SER A 77 15.72 17.31 15.95
N ALA A 78 14.39 17.39 16.07
CA ALA A 78 13.53 16.21 16.02
C ALA A 78 13.61 15.47 14.66
N ARG A 79 13.76 16.19 13.54
CA ARG A 79 13.96 15.56 12.23
C ARG A 79 15.32 14.89 12.08
N CYS A 80 16.37 15.41 12.72
CA CYS A 80 17.67 14.72 12.80
C CYS A 80 17.58 13.43 13.60
N TRP A 81 16.79 13.42 14.68
CA TRP A 81 16.50 12.19 15.44
C TRP A 81 15.69 11.19 14.64
N LEU A 82 14.63 11.63 13.96
CA LEU A 82 13.79 10.77 13.11
C LEU A 82 14.58 10.06 12.00
N ARG A 83 15.59 10.73 11.44
CA ARG A 83 16.45 10.16 10.38
C ARG A 83 17.50 9.19 10.92
N SER A 84 17.77 9.20 12.23
CA SER A 84 18.82 8.37 12.78
C SER A 84 18.45 6.89 12.76
N GLN A 85 19.42 6.05 12.41
CA GLN A 85 19.34 4.59 12.53
C GLN A 85 20.10 4.07 13.76
N VAL A 86 20.77 4.96 14.51
CA VAL A 86 21.59 4.62 15.67
C VAL A 86 20.91 5.14 16.93
N SER A 87 20.67 4.24 17.88
CA SER A 87 20.07 4.59 19.16
C SER A 87 20.91 5.64 19.91
N GLY A 88 20.25 6.62 20.54
CA GLY A 88 20.91 7.62 21.37
C GLY A 88 21.71 8.69 20.63
N ARG A 89 21.70 8.74 19.29
CA ARG A 89 22.43 9.76 18.51
C ARG A 89 21.58 10.33 17.36
N PRO A 90 21.52 11.66 17.17
CA PRO A 90 20.86 12.25 16.01
C PRO A 90 21.72 12.11 14.73
N TYR A 91 21.07 12.05 13.57
CA TYR A 91 21.76 12.09 12.28
C TYR A 91 22.22 13.52 11.95
N LYS A 92 23.31 13.64 11.18
CA LYS A 92 23.92 14.95 10.83
C LYS A 92 23.03 15.85 9.96
N ALA A 93 22.02 15.29 9.32
CA ALA A 93 21.06 16.00 8.47
C ALA A 93 19.63 15.67 8.91
N PRO A 94 18.67 16.56 8.71
CA PRO A 94 17.28 16.29 9.05
C PRO A 94 16.68 15.25 8.10
N PHE A 95 15.61 14.60 8.55
CA PHE A 95 14.67 13.91 7.66
C PHE A 95 14.02 14.91 6.71
N GLU A 96 13.98 14.56 5.42
CA GLU A 96 13.40 15.39 4.36
C GLU A 96 12.35 14.59 3.60
N LEU A 97 11.27 15.27 3.23
CA LEU A 97 10.26 14.72 2.36
C LEU A 97 10.80 14.62 0.92
N PRO A 98 10.36 13.65 0.11
CA PRO A 98 10.75 13.58 -1.29
C PRO A 98 10.37 14.87 -2.04
N ALA A 99 11.37 15.55 -2.60
CA ALA A 99 11.18 16.85 -3.26
C ALA A 99 10.21 16.77 -4.45
N ARG A 100 10.30 15.70 -5.24
CA ARG A 100 9.47 15.49 -6.44
C ARG A 100 8.07 15.01 -6.05
N GLU A 101 7.06 15.74 -6.50
CA GLU A 101 5.65 15.37 -6.30
C GLU A 101 5.31 14.02 -6.95
N SER A 102 5.90 13.71 -8.10
CA SER A 102 5.73 12.41 -8.77
C SER A 102 6.22 11.24 -7.92
N THR A 103 7.34 11.42 -7.18
CA THR A 103 7.85 10.42 -6.24
C THR A 103 6.90 10.24 -5.07
N ARG A 104 6.36 11.33 -4.51
CA ARG A 104 5.36 11.28 -3.43
C ARG A 104 4.10 10.54 -3.86
N ARG A 105 3.54 10.90 -5.03
CA ARG A 105 2.36 10.23 -5.60
C ARG A 105 2.62 8.74 -5.84
N ARG A 106 3.78 8.36 -6.38
CA ARG A 106 4.14 6.96 -6.59
C ARG A 106 4.24 6.20 -5.27
N TYR A 107 4.86 6.80 -4.25
CA TYR A 107 4.98 6.18 -2.93
C TYR A 107 3.62 5.96 -2.27
N ARG A 108 2.74 6.96 -2.26
CA ARG A 108 1.35 6.82 -1.80
C ARG A 108 0.60 5.74 -2.57
N GLY A 109 0.77 5.69 -3.89
CA GLY A 109 0.19 4.66 -4.75
C GLY A 109 0.63 3.25 -4.36
N LEU A 110 1.91 3.04 -4.02
CA LEU A 110 2.39 1.73 -3.56
C LEU A 110 1.77 1.32 -2.22
N TRP A 111 1.64 2.26 -1.28
CA TRP A 111 0.97 1.99 0.00
C TRP A 111 -0.49 1.63 -0.19
N LYS A 112 -1.23 2.36 -1.03
CA LYS A 112 -2.62 2.02 -1.35
C LYS A 112 -2.74 0.63 -1.97
N ARG A 113 -1.89 0.29 -2.94
CA ARG A 113 -1.85 -1.05 -3.54
C ARG A 113 -1.60 -2.16 -2.52
N LEU A 114 -0.69 -1.92 -1.56
CA LEU A 114 -0.42 -2.88 -0.47
C LEU A 114 -1.66 -3.04 0.42
N VAL A 115 -2.31 -1.95 0.81
CA VAL A 115 -3.50 -2.00 1.66
C VAL A 115 -4.66 -2.72 0.95
N TYR A 116 -4.89 -2.42 -0.33
CA TYR A 116 -5.91 -3.11 -1.12
C TYR A 116 -5.63 -4.59 -1.25
N PHE A 117 -4.37 -4.95 -1.50
CA PHE A 117 -3.92 -6.34 -1.57
C PHE A 117 -4.22 -7.08 -0.26
N LEU A 118 -3.80 -6.54 0.88
CA LEU A 118 -3.98 -7.18 2.18
C LEU A 118 -5.47 -7.32 2.55
N ALA A 119 -6.25 -6.26 2.33
CA ALA A 119 -7.67 -6.26 2.66
C ALA A 119 -8.46 -7.25 1.79
N ARG A 120 -8.21 -7.30 0.48
CA ARG A 120 -8.85 -8.28 -0.41
C ARG A 120 -8.40 -9.70 -0.07
N LEU A 121 -7.11 -9.92 0.17
CA LEU A 121 -6.59 -11.24 0.53
C LEU A 121 -7.25 -11.77 1.80
N TYR A 122 -7.38 -10.94 2.83
CA TYR A 122 -8.05 -11.30 4.09
C TYR A 122 -9.53 -11.64 3.89
N ARG A 123 -10.25 -10.86 3.07
CA ARG A 123 -11.66 -11.09 2.77
C ARG A 123 -11.89 -12.37 1.96
N LEU A 124 -10.98 -12.70 1.05
CA LEU A 124 -11.04 -13.96 0.30
C LEU A 124 -10.81 -15.18 1.19
N ASP A 125 -9.88 -15.10 2.14
CA ASP A 125 -9.62 -16.17 3.11
C ASP A 125 -10.80 -16.37 4.07
N SER A 126 -11.48 -15.28 4.45
CA SER A 126 -12.67 -15.33 5.32
C SER A 126 -13.94 -15.85 4.61
N GLY A 127 -13.89 -16.05 3.29
CA GLY A 127 -15.00 -16.52 2.46
C GLY A 127 -14.91 -18.00 2.05
N VAL A 128 -13.93 -18.74 2.56
CA VAL A 128 -13.71 -20.18 2.37
C VAL A 128 -14.13 -20.96 3.61
#